data_AF-A0A973D4M8-F1
#
_entry.id   AF-A0A973D4M8-F1
#
_cell.length_a   1.000
_cell.length_b   1.000
_cell.length_c   1.000
_cell.angle_alpha   90.00
_cell.angle_beta   90.00
_cell.angle_gamma   90.00
#
_symmetry.space_group_name_H-M   'P 1'
#
loop_
_entity.id
_entity.type
_entity.pdbx_description
1 polymer ?
#
loop_
_entity_poly.entity_id
_entity_poly.type
_entity_poly.pdbx_seq_one_letter_code
_entity_poly.pdbx_strand_id
1 'polypeptide(L)'
;MQRFLILLLLLLVPAIACADILYLKDGRKLEGKILSQTATEVKIKVQFGRSRAEMTIARKDIEKIELGALPDEEFRKRLDTLDPADLAAHQALIEWCKQKKLLDQAKLIQSRLPVIEIAARKKLNPETWCRPCEALGKTSCSACEGKGALEKPCQRCGGGGGLSCRTCVLKEDGLLDCRRCGGAGTYERFDPNKGRKVKTRCGDCSGKGKIKCPTCNGKRKAPCKDCKGKGGVPIPCEECLGKKNVTCKHCEGSGISTDAEGKKPKVPPEGEKPKPRKKPVIEGDPFG
;
A
#
# COMPACT_ATOMS: atom_id res chain seq x y z
N MET A 1 -54.69 31.42 24.98
CA MET A 1 -54.03 30.56 25.97
C MET A 1 -53.56 29.27 25.26
N GLN A 2 -52.68 29.33 24.26
CA GLN A 2 -51.22 29.27 24.35
C GLN A 2 -50.70 28.11 25.24
N ARG A 3 -50.22 27.05 24.58
CA ARG A 3 -49.08 26.19 24.98
C ARG A 3 -48.71 25.28 23.81
N PHE A 4 -47.94 25.84 22.87
CA PHE A 4 -47.17 25.10 21.87
C PHE A 4 -46.03 24.38 22.60
N LEU A 5 -45.99 23.06 22.51
CA LEU A 5 -44.89 22.22 22.98
C LEU A 5 -43.90 22.08 21.80
N ILE A 6 -42.86 22.91 21.81
CA ILE A 6 -41.81 22.92 20.78
C ILE A 6 -40.91 21.70 21.00
N LEU A 7 -41.04 20.72 20.11
CA LEU A 7 -40.09 19.61 19.97
C LEU A 7 -38.86 20.15 19.22
N LEU A 8 -37.78 20.37 19.97
CA LEU A 8 -36.50 20.84 19.47
C LEU A 8 -35.81 19.71 18.68
N LEU A 9 -36.04 19.68 17.37
CA LEU A 9 -35.33 18.81 16.43
C LEU A 9 -33.88 19.29 16.31
N LEU A 10 -32.98 18.63 17.04
CA LEU A 10 -31.55 18.89 17.03
C LEU A 10 -30.95 18.34 15.72
N LEU A 11 -30.99 19.16 14.68
CA LEU A 11 -30.36 18.93 13.38
C LEU A 11 -28.83 18.85 13.56
N LEU A 12 -28.33 17.62 13.66
CA LEU A 12 -26.90 17.31 13.66
C LEU A 12 -26.40 17.45 12.21
N VAL A 13 -26.03 18.67 11.82
CA VAL A 13 -25.43 18.94 10.52
C VAL A 13 -24.05 18.27 10.49
N PRO A 14 -23.77 17.34 9.56
CA PRO A 14 -22.45 16.74 9.46
C PRO A 14 -21.44 17.83 9.09
N ALA A 15 -20.41 18.00 9.91
CA ALA A 15 -19.33 18.94 9.68
C ALA A 15 -18.45 18.45 8.52
N ILE A 16 -18.88 18.72 7.29
CA ILE A 16 -18.22 18.38 6.03
C ILE A 16 -16.77 18.90 6.04
N ALA A 17 -15.83 18.07 5.59
CA ALA A 17 -14.41 18.35 5.58
C ALA A 17 -14.04 19.27 4.39
N CYS A 18 -14.11 20.59 4.61
CA CYS A 18 -13.70 21.63 3.66
C CYS A 18 -12.35 22.23 4.12
N ALA A 19 -11.40 22.49 3.24
CA ALA A 19 -10.24 23.35 3.45
C ALA A 19 -10.37 24.64 2.61
N ASP A 20 -10.57 25.76 3.29
CA ASP A 20 -10.59 27.10 2.70
C ASP A 20 -9.16 27.65 2.60
N ILE A 21 -8.95 28.62 1.71
CA ILE A 21 -7.66 29.28 1.54
C ILE A 21 -7.76 30.73 2.00
N LEU A 22 -6.95 31.11 2.99
CA LEU A 22 -6.76 32.50 3.39
C LEU A 22 -5.43 33.05 2.87
N TYR A 23 -5.53 34.19 2.20
CA TYR A 23 -4.39 35.03 1.83
C TYR A 23 -4.30 36.15 2.86
N LEU A 24 -3.20 36.17 3.60
CA LEU A 24 -2.89 37.21 4.58
C LEU A 24 -2.15 38.36 3.90
N LYS A 25 -2.33 39.58 4.42
CA LYS A 25 -1.65 40.80 3.91
C LYS A 25 -0.13 40.75 4.02
N ASP A 26 0.40 39.86 4.84
CA ASP A 26 1.83 39.60 4.98
C ASP A 26 2.37 38.59 3.94
N GLY A 27 1.53 38.19 2.98
CA GLY A 27 1.88 37.27 1.90
C GLY A 27 1.79 35.79 2.27
N ARG A 28 1.40 35.44 3.51
CA ARG A 28 1.23 34.04 3.92
C ARG A 28 -0.09 33.46 3.40
N LYS A 29 -0.03 32.20 2.93
CA LYS A 29 -1.18 31.40 2.53
C LYS A 29 -1.49 30.34 3.58
N LEU A 30 -2.72 30.29 4.06
CA LEU A 30 -3.18 29.29 5.02
C LEU A 30 -4.27 28.43 4.40
N GLU A 31 -4.08 27.12 4.42
CA GLU A 31 -5.02 26.13 3.88
C GLU A 31 -5.63 25.33 5.03
N GLY A 32 -6.96 25.39 5.19
CA GLY A 32 -7.62 24.74 6.32
C GLY A 32 -9.09 25.10 6.46
N LYS A 33 -9.81 24.39 7.31
CA LYS A 33 -11.27 24.56 7.44
C LYS A 33 -11.62 25.81 8.21
N ILE A 34 -12.35 26.76 7.62
CA ILE A 34 -12.92 27.87 8.38
C ILE A 34 -14.03 27.31 9.28
N LEU A 35 -13.86 27.47 10.59
CA LEU A 35 -14.81 27.03 11.62
C LEU A 35 -15.86 28.10 11.89
N SER A 36 -15.47 29.38 11.84
CA SER A 36 -16.38 30.51 12.05
C SER A 36 -15.81 31.80 11.46
N GLN A 37 -16.68 32.65 10.92
CA GLN A 37 -16.33 33.97 10.42
C GLN A 37 -17.23 35.02 11.07
N THR A 38 -16.63 35.99 11.75
CA THR A 38 -17.30 37.19 12.28
C THR A 38 -16.74 38.43 11.58
N ALA A 39 -17.34 39.59 11.83
CA ALA A 39 -16.87 40.86 11.24
C ALA A 39 -15.43 41.20 11.66
N THR A 40 -14.96 40.67 12.79
CA THR A 40 -13.66 40.99 13.40
C THR A 40 -12.64 39.87 13.27
N GLU A 41 -13.08 38.61 13.23
CA GLU A 41 -12.19 37.44 13.35
C GLU A 41 -12.63 36.27 12.47
N VAL A 42 -11.67 35.48 12.03
CA VAL A 42 -11.87 34.23 11.29
C VAL A 42 -11.14 33.11 12.01
N LYS A 43 -11.86 32.07 12.42
CA LYS A 43 -11.28 30.86 13.01
C LYS A 43 -11.08 29.81 11.92
N ILE A 44 -9.86 29.30 11.79
CA ILE A 44 -9.49 28.27 10.81
C ILE A 44 -8.79 27.09 11.49
N LYS A 45 -9.08 25.89 11.02
CA LYS A 45 -8.42 24.65 11.41
C LYS A 45 -7.45 24.21 10.32
N VAL A 46 -6.15 24.39 10.58
CA VAL A 46 -5.07 24.09 9.65
C VAL A 46 -4.48 22.72 9.97
N GLN A 47 -4.20 21.91 8.95
CA GLN A 47 -3.52 20.63 9.11
C GLN A 47 -2.04 20.78 8.76
N PHE A 48 -1.18 20.68 9.77
CA PHE A 48 0.28 20.66 9.59
C PHE A 48 0.78 19.22 9.70
N GLY A 49 1.01 18.59 8.55
CA GLY A 49 1.43 17.19 8.47
C GLY A 49 0.36 16.25 9.06
N ARG A 50 0.66 15.63 10.21
CA ARG A 50 -0.27 14.74 10.95
C ARG A 50 -1.04 15.45 12.06
N SER A 51 -0.71 16.69 12.40
CA SER A 51 -1.32 17.43 13.50
C SER A 51 -2.33 18.45 12.98
N ARG A 52 -3.44 18.60 13.68
CA ARG A 52 -4.48 19.60 13.36
C ARG A 52 -4.41 20.71 14.41
N ALA A 53 -4.30 21.96 13.98
CA ALA A 53 -4.25 23.13 14.85
C ALA A 53 -5.40 24.08 14.53
N GLU A 54 -6.02 24.66 15.56
CA GLU A 54 -7.06 25.68 15.42
C GLU A 54 -6.42 27.04 15.69
N MET A 55 -6.64 27.99 14.80
CA MET A 55 -6.07 29.34 14.88
C MET A 55 -7.14 30.39 14.58
N THR A 56 -7.06 31.51 15.29
CA THR A 56 -7.92 32.67 15.11
C THR A 56 -7.11 33.78 14.46
N ILE A 57 -7.64 34.36 13.39
CA ILE A 57 -6.99 35.39 12.58
C ILE A 57 -7.91 36.61 12.55
N ALA A 58 -7.37 37.80 12.76
CA ALA A 58 -8.17 39.02 12.66
C ALA A 58 -8.53 39.32 11.20
N ARG A 59 -9.78 39.74 10.96
CA ARG A 59 -10.29 40.00 9.60
C ARG A 59 -9.48 41.08 8.87
N LYS A 60 -8.93 42.04 9.61
CA LYS A 60 -8.07 43.13 9.12
C LYS A 60 -6.76 42.64 8.48
N ASP A 61 -6.27 41.47 8.87
CA ASP A 61 -4.98 40.92 8.43
C ASP A 61 -5.16 40.00 7.23
N ILE A 62 -6.42 39.74 6.83
CA ILE A 62 -6.78 38.90 5.70
C ILE A 62 -7.01 39.78 4.47
N GLU A 63 -6.21 39.55 3.44
CA GLU A 63 -6.30 40.21 2.15
C GLU A 63 -7.42 39.62 1.29
N LYS A 64 -7.47 38.29 1.19
CA LYS A 64 -8.45 37.58 0.37
C LYS A 64 -8.84 36.26 1.02
N ILE A 65 -10.13 35.94 1.01
CA ILE A 65 -10.63 34.62 1.40
C ILE A 65 -11.15 33.96 0.14
N GLU A 66 -10.53 32.85 -0.25
CA GLU A 66 -11.08 31.98 -1.27
C GLU A 66 -11.85 30.86 -0.57
N LEU A 67 -13.16 31.06 -0.49
CA LEU A 67 -14.12 30.03 -0.10
C LEU A 67 -14.20 29.02 -1.24
N GLY A 68 -13.28 28.06 -1.23
CA GLY A 68 -13.29 26.99 -2.20
C GLY A 68 -14.27 25.91 -1.74
N ALA A 69 -15.32 25.66 -2.51
CA ALA A 69 -15.71 24.26 -2.71
C ALA A 69 -14.45 23.61 -3.30
N LEU A 70 -13.67 22.91 -2.49
CA LEU A 70 -12.36 22.48 -2.96
C LEU A 70 -12.52 21.70 -4.24
N PRO A 71 -11.55 21.79 -5.15
CA PRO A 71 -11.45 20.83 -6.24
C PRO A 71 -11.61 19.37 -5.74
N ASP A 72 -11.27 19.07 -4.49
CA ASP A 72 -11.53 17.77 -3.84
C ASP A 72 -13.00 17.46 -3.53
N GLU A 73 -13.83 18.45 -3.21
CA GLU A 73 -15.27 18.25 -3.01
C GLU A 73 -16.00 18.09 -4.33
N GLU A 74 -15.65 18.91 -5.32
CA GLU A 74 -16.15 18.75 -6.67
C GLU A 74 -15.74 17.39 -7.25
N PHE A 75 -14.51 16.96 -6.98
CA PHE A 75 -14.04 15.62 -7.29
C PHE A 75 -14.89 14.53 -6.64
N ARG A 76 -15.15 14.60 -5.33
CA ARG A 76 -15.97 13.61 -4.62
C ARG A 76 -17.40 13.58 -5.14
N LYS A 77 -18.03 14.75 -5.32
CA LYS A 77 -19.38 14.84 -5.88
C LYS A 77 -19.44 14.23 -7.27
N ARG A 78 -18.48 14.55 -8.14
CA ARG A 78 -18.37 13.94 -9.47
C ARG A 78 -18.14 12.44 -9.37
N LEU A 79 -17.31 11.96 -8.46
CA LEU A 79 -17.05 10.53 -8.27
C LEU A 79 -18.29 9.77 -7.76
N ASP A 80 -19.04 10.37 -6.84
CA ASP A 80 -20.23 9.76 -6.24
C ASP A 80 -21.42 9.73 -7.21
N THR A 81 -21.50 10.68 -8.14
CA THR A 81 -22.54 10.69 -9.19
C THR A 81 -22.19 9.83 -10.42
N LEU A 82 -20.93 9.42 -10.55
CA LEU A 82 -20.49 8.60 -11.67
C LEU A 82 -20.97 7.16 -11.56
N ASP A 83 -21.40 6.61 -12.69
CA ASP A 83 -21.69 5.18 -12.78
C ASP A 83 -20.38 4.37 -12.68
N PRO A 84 -20.26 3.43 -11.73
CA PRO A 84 -19.07 2.58 -11.56
C PRO A 84 -18.66 1.79 -12.81
N ALA A 85 -19.55 1.57 -13.77
CA ALA A 85 -19.31 0.85 -15.01
C ALA A 85 -19.14 1.77 -16.23
N ASP A 86 -19.10 3.09 -16.06
CA ASP A 86 -18.86 4.03 -17.16
C ASP A 86 -17.37 4.40 -17.26
N LEU A 87 -16.66 3.71 -18.17
CA LEU A 87 -15.24 3.95 -18.39
C LEU A 87 -14.95 5.35 -18.95
N ALA A 88 -15.79 5.86 -19.86
CA ALA A 88 -15.56 7.14 -20.52
C ALA A 88 -15.69 8.30 -19.53
N ALA A 89 -16.68 8.22 -18.64
CA ALA A 89 -16.92 9.25 -17.64
C ALA A 89 -15.82 9.26 -16.55
N HIS A 90 -15.27 8.10 -16.18
CA HIS A 90 -14.07 8.02 -15.32
C HIS A 90 -12.81 8.59 -15.98
N GLN A 91 -12.63 8.38 -17.29
CA GLN A 91 -11.52 8.99 -18.04
C GLN A 91 -11.65 10.51 -18.11
N ALA A 92 -12.86 11.02 -18.34
CA ALA A 92 -13.13 12.47 -18.31
C ALA A 92 -12.85 13.07 -16.93
N LEU A 93 -13.19 12.37 -15.85
CA LEU A 93 -12.87 12.80 -14.49
C LEU A 93 -11.36 12.86 -14.24
N ILE A 94 -10.59 11.88 -14.72
CA ILE A 94 -9.11 11.89 -14.64
C ILE A 94 -8.54 13.12 -15.35
N GLU A 95 -9.04 13.43 -16.55
CA GLU A 95 -8.53 14.56 -17.33
C GLU A 95 -8.85 15.89 -16.64
N TRP A 96 -10.06 16.02 -16.08
CA TRP A 96 -10.42 17.15 -15.25
C TRP A 96 -9.53 17.26 -14.00
N CYS A 97 -9.20 16.15 -13.33
CA CYS A 97 -8.28 16.15 -12.19
C CYS A 97 -6.89 16.68 -12.60
N LYS A 98 -6.37 16.29 -13.76
CA LYS A 98 -5.08 16.81 -14.26
C LYS A 98 -5.13 18.32 -14.51
N GLN A 99 -6.21 18.81 -15.14
CA GLN A 99 -6.40 20.24 -15.39
C GLN A 99 -6.45 21.05 -14.08
N LYS A 100 -7.08 20.50 -13.04
CA LYS A 100 -7.15 21.11 -11.70
C LYS A 100 -5.94 20.83 -10.80
N LYS A 101 -4.88 20.20 -11.32
CA LYS A 101 -3.65 19.82 -10.60
C LYS A 101 -3.88 18.85 -9.41
N LEU A 102 -4.95 18.06 -9.46
CA LEU A 102 -5.31 17.00 -8.49
C LEU A 102 -4.66 15.66 -8.87
N LEU A 103 -3.33 15.58 -8.75
CA LEU A 103 -2.56 14.44 -9.29
C LEU A 103 -2.77 13.13 -8.50
N ASP A 104 -2.92 13.20 -7.18
CA ASP A 104 -3.12 12.02 -6.33
C ASP A 104 -4.48 11.38 -6.58
N GLN A 105 -5.51 12.22 -6.74
CA GLN A 105 -6.88 11.85 -7.09
C GLN A 105 -6.93 11.21 -8.49
N ALA A 106 -6.23 11.83 -9.46
CA ALA A 106 -6.10 11.27 -10.79
C ALA A 106 -5.44 9.88 -10.77
N LYS A 107 -4.35 9.72 -10.01
CA LYS A 107 -3.63 8.46 -9.85
C LYS A 107 -4.50 7.39 -9.18
N LEU A 108 -5.30 7.77 -8.19
CA LEU A 108 -6.25 6.88 -7.52
C LEU A 108 -7.26 6.31 -8.54
N ILE A 109 -7.90 7.15 -9.36
CA ILE A 109 -8.85 6.66 -10.36
C ILE A 109 -8.14 5.83 -11.43
N GLN A 110 -6.95 6.26 -11.90
CA GLN A 110 -6.15 5.49 -12.86
C GLN A 110 -5.87 4.06 -12.37
N SER A 111 -5.58 3.88 -11.07
CA SER A 111 -5.37 2.55 -10.49
C SER A 111 -6.63 1.67 -10.49
N ARG A 112 -7.82 2.27 -10.51
CA ARG A 112 -9.12 1.58 -10.53
C ARG A 112 -9.65 1.33 -11.94
N LEU A 113 -9.13 2.02 -12.97
CA LEU A 113 -9.58 1.88 -14.36
C LEU A 113 -9.68 0.42 -14.83
N PRO A 114 -8.75 -0.51 -14.53
CA PRO A 114 -8.88 -1.88 -14.97
C PRO A 114 -10.13 -2.58 -14.41
N VAL A 115 -10.53 -2.25 -13.17
CA VAL A 115 -11.74 -2.81 -12.53
C VAL A 115 -13.00 -2.21 -13.17
N ILE A 116 -12.98 -0.90 -13.42
CA ILE A 116 -14.07 -0.18 -14.10
C ILE A 116 -14.25 -0.71 -15.52
N GLU A 117 -13.16 -0.98 -16.25
CA GLU A 117 -13.20 -1.56 -17.59
C GLU A 117 -13.86 -2.94 -17.60
N ILE A 118 -13.57 -3.79 -16.61
CA ILE A 118 -14.25 -5.09 -16.45
C ILE A 118 -15.74 -4.90 -16.18
N ALA A 119 -16.11 -3.96 -15.30
CA ALA A 119 -17.51 -3.65 -15.01
C ALA A 119 -18.24 -3.12 -16.26
N ALA A 120 -17.60 -2.23 -17.02
CA ALA A 120 -18.11 -1.71 -18.28
C ALA A 120 -18.34 -2.85 -19.29
N ARG A 121 -17.37 -3.76 -19.45
CA ARG A 121 -17.51 -4.93 -20.34
C ARG A 121 -18.69 -5.81 -19.95
N LYS A 122 -18.86 -6.09 -18.65
CA LYS A 122 -20.01 -6.86 -18.12
C LYS A 122 -21.34 -6.15 -18.38
N LYS A 123 -21.39 -4.82 -18.24
CA LYS A 123 -22.59 -4.02 -18.50
C LYS A 123 -22.96 -3.98 -19.99
N LEU A 124 -21.96 -3.87 -20.89
CA LEU A 124 -22.20 -3.90 -22.33
C LEU A 124 -22.62 -5.28 -22.83
N ASN A 125 -22.17 -6.35 -22.17
CA ASN A 125 -22.33 -7.73 -22.63
C ASN A 125 -22.84 -8.63 -21.49
N PRO A 126 -24.10 -8.47 -21.03
CA PRO A 126 -24.62 -9.17 -19.86
C PRO A 126 -24.70 -10.69 -20.01
N GLU A 127 -25.00 -11.18 -21.22
CA GLU A 127 -25.15 -12.61 -21.51
C GLU A 127 -23.86 -13.28 -21.98
N THR A 128 -22.92 -12.48 -22.52
CA THR A 128 -21.82 -13.00 -23.34
C THR A 128 -20.45 -12.82 -22.68
N TRP A 129 -20.36 -12.23 -21.48
CA TRP A 129 -19.09 -12.07 -20.79
C TRP A 129 -18.53 -13.42 -20.31
N CYS A 130 -17.20 -13.56 -20.40
CA CYS A 130 -16.53 -14.82 -20.06
C CYS A 130 -16.53 -15.04 -18.54
N ARG A 131 -17.40 -15.94 -18.06
CA ARG A 131 -17.50 -16.31 -16.64
C ARG A 131 -16.19 -16.90 -16.07
N PRO A 132 -15.49 -17.82 -16.76
CA PRO A 132 -14.25 -18.42 -16.24
C PRO A 132 -13.11 -17.43 -15.93
N CYS A 133 -13.06 -16.29 -16.62
CA CYS A 133 -12.06 -15.25 -16.35
C CYS A 133 -12.65 -13.94 -15.82
N GLU A 134 -13.94 -13.91 -15.51
CA GLU A 134 -14.64 -12.70 -15.06
C GLU A 134 -14.45 -11.48 -15.97
N ALA A 135 -14.39 -11.69 -17.28
CA ALA A 135 -14.08 -10.67 -18.29
C ALA A 135 -12.68 -10.04 -18.23
N LEU A 136 -11.75 -10.63 -17.47
CA LEU A 136 -10.33 -10.23 -17.45
C LEU A 136 -9.57 -10.63 -18.72
N GLY A 137 -10.01 -11.69 -19.41
CA GLY A 137 -9.28 -12.30 -20.53
C GLY A 137 -8.07 -13.14 -20.11
N LYS A 138 -7.77 -13.20 -18.81
CA LYS A 138 -6.63 -13.94 -18.27
C LYS A 138 -7.08 -14.76 -17.06
N THR A 139 -6.51 -15.94 -16.92
CA THR A 139 -6.69 -16.79 -15.74
C THR A 139 -5.38 -16.90 -14.98
N SER A 140 -5.44 -17.13 -13.68
CA SER A 140 -4.25 -17.48 -12.91
C SER A 140 -3.61 -18.74 -13.53
N CYS A 141 -2.28 -18.72 -13.60
CA CYS A 141 -1.55 -19.90 -14.06
C CYS A 141 -1.76 -21.03 -13.06
N SER A 142 -2.37 -22.13 -13.49
CA SER A 142 -2.66 -23.30 -12.65
C SER A 142 -1.39 -23.94 -12.10
N ALA A 143 -0.32 -24.01 -12.89
CA ALA A 143 0.92 -24.63 -12.46
C ALA A 143 1.61 -23.90 -11.31
N CYS A 144 1.46 -22.58 -11.19
CA CYS A 144 2.12 -21.79 -10.14
C CYS A 144 1.15 -21.05 -9.21
N GLU A 145 -0.15 -21.29 -9.35
CA GLU A 145 -1.21 -20.62 -8.58
C GLU A 145 -1.07 -19.09 -8.55
N GLY A 146 -0.61 -18.49 -9.65
CA GLY A 146 -0.39 -17.03 -9.72
C GLY A 146 0.88 -16.52 -9.04
N LYS A 147 1.77 -17.38 -8.54
CA LYS A 147 3.07 -16.96 -7.97
C LYS A 147 4.07 -16.57 -9.05
N GLY A 148 3.96 -17.15 -10.25
CA GLY A 148 4.86 -16.93 -11.39
C GLY A 148 6.20 -17.64 -11.26
N ALA A 149 6.50 -18.20 -10.09
CA ALA A 149 7.65 -19.03 -9.83
C ALA A 149 7.25 -20.23 -8.99
N LEU A 150 7.93 -21.34 -9.22
CA LEU A 150 7.88 -22.54 -8.40
C LEU A 150 9.06 -22.52 -7.44
N GLU A 151 8.77 -22.69 -6.15
CA GLU A 151 9.83 -22.80 -5.17
C GLU A 151 10.42 -24.20 -5.20
N LYS A 152 11.68 -24.31 -5.60
CA LYS A 152 12.43 -25.56 -5.46
C LYS A 152 13.15 -25.52 -4.11
N PRO A 153 12.65 -26.24 -3.09
CA PRO A 153 13.29 -26.24 -1.77
C PRO A 153 14.69 -26.83 -1.88
N CYS A 154 15.62 -26.22 -1.14
CA CYS A 154 16.99 -26.71 -1.03
C CYS A 154 16.97 -28.10 -0.40
N GLN A 155 17.51 -29.09 -1.10
CA GLN A 155 17.51 -30.49 -0.66
C GLN A 155 18.15 -30.69 0.72
N ARG A 156 19.11 -29.84 1.08
CA ARG A 156 19.83 -29.96 2.35
C ARG A 156 19.08 -29.40 3.55
N CYS A 157 18.33 -28.31 3.39
CA CYS A 157 17.58 -27.68 4.49
C CYS A 157 16.06 -27.78 4.34
N GLY A 158 15.57 -28.44 3.29
CA GLY A 158 14.15 -28.67 3.05
C GLY A 158 13.31 -27.41 2.90
N GLY A 159 13.88 -26.30 2.43
CA GLY A 159 13.15 -25.02 2.37
C GLY A 159 13.41 -24.08 3.55
N GLY A 160 13.91 -24.58 4.68
CA GLY A 160 14.01 -23.81 5.93
C GLY A 160 15.14 -22.77 5.99
N GLY A 161 16.01 -22.71 4.98
CA GLY A 161 17.13 -21.75 4.89
C GLY A 161 18.28 -21.98 5.88
N GLY A 162 18.08 -22.76 6.94
CA GLY A 162 19.09 -23.07 7.93
C GLY A 162 19.06 -24.52 8.39
N LEU A 163 20.19 -24.96 8.93
CA LEU A 163 20.32 -26.25 9.61
C LEU A 163 20.42 -26.02 11.10
N SER A 164 19.75 -26.88 11.89
CA SER A 164 19.93 -26.90 13.34
C SER A 164 21.39 -27.19 13.68
N CYS A 165 21.97 -26.34 14.52
CA CYS A 165 23.35 -26.51 14.95
C CYS A 165 23.44 -27.71 15.90
N ARG A 166 24.00 -28.82 15.42
CA ARG A 166 24.14 -30.08 16.16
C ARG A 166 24.79 -29.91 17.54
N THR A 167 25.68 -28.93 17.68
CA THR A 167 26.41 -28.66 18.92
C THR A 167 25.54 -28.04 20.02
N CYS A 168 24.60 -27.16 19.67
CA CYS A 168 23.84 -26.34 20.61
C CYS A 168 22.32 -26.62 20.56
N VAL A 169 21.84 -27.52 19.69
CA VAL A 169 20.40 -27.78 19.46
C VAL A 169 19.68 -28.34 20.67
N LEU A 170 20.35 -29.17 21.48
CA LEU A 170 19.78 -29.77 22.69
C LEU A 170 19.72 -28.80 23.88
N LYS A 171 20.28 -27.59 23.75
CA LYS A 171 20.30 -26.56 24.79
C LYS A 171 19.36 -25.44 24.37
N GLU A 172 18.33 -25.19 25.17
CA GLU A 172 17.28 -24.21 24.86
C GLU A 172 17.82 -22.79 24.67
N ASP A 173 18.90 -22.44 25.36
CA ASP A 173 19.49 -21.09 25.30
C ASP A 173 20.51 -20.91 24.17
N GLY A 174 20.91 -21.97 23.47
CA GLY A 174 22.03 -21.94 22.51
C GLY A 174 23.40 -21.68 23.15
N LEU A 175 23.43 -21.68 24.48
CA LEU A 175 24.62 -21.54 25.30
C LEU A 175 25.16 -22.93 25.65
N LEU A 176 26.47 -23.07 25.64
CA LEU A 176 27.17 -24.26 26.08
C LEU A 176 27.71 -24.03 27.49
N ASP A 177 27.79 -25.11 28.26
CA ASP A 177 28.44 -25.07 29.56
C ASP A 177 29.93 -24.79 29.34
N CYS A 178 30.49 -23.88 30.17
CA CYS A 178 31.87 -23.47 30.05
C CYS A 178 32.77 -24.68 30.32
N ARG A 179 33.52 -25.11 29.30
CA ARG A 179 34.38 -26.30 29.38
C ARG A 179 35.39 -26.26 30.53
N ARG A 180 35.84 -25.06 30.93
CA ARG A 180 36.83 -24.89 31.99
C ARG A 180 36.28 -25.06 33.41
N CYS A 181 35.01 -24.70 33.65
CA CYS A 181 34.39 -24.80 34.97
C CYS A 181 33.16 -25.72 35.01
N GLY A 182 32.88 -26.44 33.92
CA GLY A 182 31.76 -27.38 33.82
C GLY A 182 30.37 -26.74 33.96
N GLY A 183 30.23 -25.42 33.77
CA GLY A 183 28.97 -24.72 34.02
C GLY A 183 28.88 -24.00 35.36
N ALA A 184 29.80 -24.24 36.31
CA ALA A 184 29.72 -23.71 37.67
C ALA A 184 30.11 -22.22 37.80
N GLY A 185 30.70 -21.61 36.77
CA GLY A 185 31.19 -20.23 36.79
C GLY A 185 32.44 -19.99 37.65
N THR A 186 32.79 -20.95 38.50
CA THR A 186 33.93 -20.90 39.42
C THR A 186 34.58 -22.29 39.47
N TYR A 187 35.85 -22.35 39.84
CA TYR A 187 36.56 -23.59 40.10
C TYR A 187 37.51 -23.41 41.28
N GLU A 188 37.83 -24.51 41.97
CA GLU A 188 38.76 -24.48 43.10
C GLU A 188 40.20 -24.59 42.61
N ARG A 189 41.07 -23.73 43.13
CA ARG A 189 42.52 -23.84 42.96
C ARG A 189 43.21 -23.73 44.30
N PHE A 190 44.31 -24.43 44.49
CA PHE A 190 45.14 -24.25 45.69
C PHE A 190 45.86 -22.90 45.61
N ASP A 191 45.82 -22.12 46.70
CA ASP A 191 46.53 -20.85 46.85
C ASP A 191 47.67 -21.04 47.86
N PRO A 192 48.94 -21.08 47.41
CA PRO A 192 50.10 -21.31 48.28
C PRO A 192 50.22 -20.31 49.41
N ASN A 193 49.81 -19.06 49.19
CA ASN A 193 49.91 -18.00 50.20
C ASN A 193 48.87 -18.15 51.32
N LYS A 194 47.78 -18.89 51.06
CA LYS A 194 46.70 -19.12 52.02
C LYS A 194 46.68 -20.55 52.56
N GLY A 195 47.57 -21.42 52.08
CA GLY A 195 47.67 -22.82 52.49
C GLY A 195 46.41 -23.66 52.26
N ARG A 196 45.45 -23.20 51.44
CA ARG A 196 44.15 -23.86 51.24
C ARG A 196 43.62 -23.68 49.82
N LYS A 197 42.64 -24.51 49.44
CA LYS A 197 41.89 -24.33 48.19
C LYS A 197 40.99 -23.10 48.30
N VAL A 198 41.02 -22.26 47.27
CA VAL A 198 40.19 -21.06 47.14
C VAL A 198 39.33 -21.15 45.89
N LYS A 199 38.08 -20.72 46.03
CA LYS A 199 37.13 -20.63 44.93
C LYS A 199 37.51 -19.45 44.03
N THR A 200 37.90 -19.74 42.80
CA THR A 200 38.34 -18.75 41.82
C THR A 200 37.30 -18.57 40.73
N ARG A 201 37.03 -17.33 40.36
CA ARG A 201 36.14 -16.99 39.24
C ARG A 201 36.74 -17.49 37.93
N CYS A 202 35.94 -18.20 37.13
CA CYS A 202 36.39 -18.66 35.83
C CYS A 202 36.53 -17.48 34.86
N GLY A 203 37.74 -17.26 34.33
CA GLY A 203 38.04 -16.20 33.36
C GLY A 203 37.27 -16.38 32.05
N ASP A 204 37.26 -17.60 31.50
CA ASP A 204 36.73 -17.93 30.17
C ASP A 204 35.22 -17.65 30.01
N CYS A 205 34.44 -17.79 31.09
CA CYS A 205 33.03 -17.41 31.11
C CYS A 205 32.77 -16.17 31.97
N SER A 206 33.82 -15.54 32.48
CA SER A 206 33.75 -14.41 33.41
C SER A 206 32.76 -14.66 34.56
N GLY A 207 32.80 -15.84 35.17
CA GLY A 207 31.89 -16.20 36.27
C GLY A 207 30.48 -16.65 35.88
N LYS A 208 30.09 -16.57 34.59
CA LYS A 208 28.71 -16.86 34.15
C LYS A 208 28.40 -18.34 34.01
N GLY A 209 29.42 -19.20 33.97
CA GLY A 209 29.26 -20.64 33.78
C GLY A 209 28.86 -21.07 32.37
N LYS A 210 28.20 -20.20 31.60
CA LYS A 210 27.80 -20.45 30.22
C LYS A 210 28.65 -19.66 29.22
N ILE A 211 28.94 -20.27 28.06
CA ILE A 211 29.62 -19.66 26.92
C ILE A 211 28.71 -19.69 25.69
N LYS A 212 28.82 -18.69 24.82
CA LYS A 212 28.13 -18.72 23.53
C LYS A 212 28.69 -19.87 22.70
N CYS A 213 27.82 -20.65 22.07
CA CYS A 213 28.27 -21.72 21.19
C CYS A 213 29.17 -21.14 20.08
N PRO A 214 30.40 -21.62 19.91
CA PRO A 214 31.34 -21.08 18.92
C PRO A 214 30.87 -21.32 17.47
N THR A 215 30.03 -22.33 17.25
CA THR A 215 29.53 -22.70 15.93
C THR A 215 28.30 -21.88 15.53
N CYS A 216 27.39 -21.61 16.47
CA CYS A 216 26.10 -20.96 16.21
C CYS A 216 26.00 -19.53 16.78
N ASN A 217 26.98 -19.09 17.56
CA ASN A 217 26.97 -17.83 18.34
C ASN A 217 25.68 -17.65 19.16
N GLY A 218 25.10 -18.76 19.65
CA GLY A 218 23.83 -18.77 20.39
C GLY A 218 22.56 -18.83 19.53
N LYS A 219 22.66 -18.75 18.19
CA LYS A 219 21.49 -18.72 17.29
C LYS A 219 20.81 -20.07 17.09
N ARG A 220 21.42 -21.18 17.52
CA ARG A 220 20.94 -22.57 17.37
C ARG A 220 20.69 -23.06 15.94
N LYS A 221 20.73 -22.18 14.96
CA LYS A 221 20.63 -22.45 13.53
C LYS A 221 21.80 -21.80 12.81
N ALA A 222 22.41 -22.55 11.89
CA ALA A 222 23.40 -22.03 10.97
C ALA A 222 22.74 -21.84 9.60
N PRO A 223 23.07 -20.79 8.84
CA PRO A 223 22.58 -20.64 7.48
C PRO A 223 23.04 -21.86 6.67
N CYS A 224 22.13 -22.43 5.88
CA CYS A 224 22.50 -23.51 4.98
C CYS A 224 23.49 -22.96 3.96
N LYS A 225 24.65 -23.60 3.84
CA LYS A 225 25.74 -23.14 2.96
C LYS A 225 25.34 -23.20 1.49
N ASP A 226 24.55 -24.20 1.11
CA ASP A 226 24.20 -24.47 -0.28
C ASP A 226 23.17 -23.47 -0.82
N CYS A 227 22.20 -23.06 0.00
CA CYS A 227 21.23 -22.03 -0.37
C CYS A 227 21.55 -20.65 0.22
N LYS A 228 22.71 -20.48 0.88
CA LYS A 228 23.13 -19.24 1.57
C LYS A 228 22.04 -18.61 2.43
N GLY A 229 21.27 -19.41 3.17
CA GLY A 229 20.16 -18.90 4.00
C GLY A 229 18.80 -18.76 3.31
N LYS A 230 18.71 -18.88 1.98
CA LYS A 230 17.49 -18.57 1.21
C LYS A 230 16.42 -19.66 1.22
N GLY A 231 16.75 -20.88 1.63
CA GLY A 231 15.81 -22.00 1.70
C GLY A 231 15.54 -22.71 0.38
N GLY A 232 15.74 -22.05 -0.75
CA GLY A 232 15.58 -22.62 -2.07
C GLY A 232 15.91 -21.60 -3.15
N VAL A 233 15.66 -21.97 -4.40
CA VAL A 233 15.71 -21.03 -5.53
C VAL A 233 14.33 -20.97 -6.19
N PRO A 234 13.78 -19.76 -6.44
CA PRO A 234 12.57 -19.63 -7.23
C PRO A 234 12.92 -19.92 -8.69
N ILE A 235 12.25 -20.89 -9.28
CA ILE A 235 12.38 -21.21 -10.70
C ILE A 235 11.19 -20.57 -11.41
N PRO A 236 11.38 -19.79 -12.49
CA PRO A 236 10.26 -19.22 -13.22
C PRO A 236 9.34 -20.35 -13.70
N CYS A 237 8.05 -20.18 -13.54
CA CYS A 237 7.08 -21.15 -14.03
C CYS A 237 7.13 -21.19 -15.57
N GLU A 238 7.34 -22.38 -16.14
CA GLU A 238 7.49 -22.57 -17.59
C GLU A 238 6.21 -22.23 -18.34
N GLU A 239 5.04 -22.55 -17.78
CA GLU A 239 3.75 -22.29 -18.43
C GLU A 239 3.41 -20.80 -18.56
N CYS A 240 3.75 -19.99 -17.55
CA CYS A 240 3.47 -18.55 -17.60
C CYS A 240 4.71 -17.69 -17.87
N LEU A 241 5.90 -18.29 -17.97
CA LEU A 241 7.19 -17.60 -18.12
C LEU A 241 7.35 -16.43 -17.11
N GLY A 242 6.94 -16.65 -15.85
CA GLY A 242 6.96 -15.60 -14.81
C GLY A 242 5.80 -14.60 -14.81
N LYS A 243 4.90 -14.62 -15.79
CA LYS A 243 3.79 -13.63 -15.92
C LYS A 243 2.64 -13.83 -14.93
N LYS A 244 2.64 -14.93 -14.15
CA LYS A 244 1.62 -15.32 -13.13
C LYS A 244 0.26 -15.69 -13.69
N ASN A 245 -0.08 -15.21 -14.87
CA ASN A 245 -1.33 -15.48 -15.56
C ASN A 245 -1.06 -16.07 -16.95
N VAL A 246 -2.06 -16.80 -17.42
CA VAL A 246 -2.13 -17.32 -18.78
C VAL A 246 -3.35 -16.71 -19.47
N THR A 247 -3.32 -16.64 -20.79
CA THR A 247 -4.49 -16.19 -21.56
C THR A 247 -5.64 -17.16 -21.33
N CYS A 248 -6.84 -16.62 -21.10
CA CYS A 248 -8.01 -17.44 -20.87
C CYS A 248 -8.36 -18.19 -22.16
N LYS A 249 -8.36 -19.52 -22.11
CA LYS A 249 -8.68 -20.37 -23.28
C LYS A 249 -10.11 -20.20 -23.78
N HIS A 250 -11.06 -19.82 -22.91
CA HIS A 250 -12.48 -19.70 -23.26
C HIS A 250 -12.84 -18.43 -24.02
N CYS A 251 -12.03 -17.38 -23.92
CA CYS A 251 -12.28 -16.10 -24.61
C CYS A 251 -11.07 -15.61 -25.39
N GLU A 252 -10.02 -16.42 -25.46
CA GLU A 252 -8.75 -16.13 -26.15
C GLU A 252 -8.14 -14.76 -25.78
N GLY A 253 -8.39 -14.27 -24.56
CA GLY A 253 -7.90 -12.97 -24.11
C GLY A 253 -8.89 -11.81 -24.22
N SER A 254 -10.02 -11.98 -24.91
CA SER A 254 -11.01 -10.90 -25.12
C SER A 254 -11.83 -10.57 -23.86
N GLY A 255 -11.98 -11.54 -22.94
CA GLY A 255 -12.88 -11.41 -21.78
C GLY A 255 -14.37 -11.58 -22.13
N ILE A 256 -14.70 -11.87 -23.38
CA ILE A 256 -16.07 -12.10 -23.85
C ILE A 256 -16.12 -13.49 -24.49
N SER A 257 -17.08 -14.33 -24.09
CA SER A 257 -17.35 -15.60 -24.76
C SER A 257 -18.21 -15.37 -26.00
N THR A 258 -18.04 -16.24 -27.00
CA THR A 258 -18.99 -16.33 -28.11
C THR A 258 -20.29 -16.98 -27.64
N ASP A 259 -21.43 -16.44 -28.04
CA ASP A 259 -22.74 -17.06 -27.79
C ASP A 259 -22.87 -18.39 -28.55
N ALA A 260 -23.84 -19.22 -28.15
CA ALA A 260 -24.10 -20.53 -28.76
C ALA A 260 -24.39 -20.46 -30.28
N GLU A 261 -24.83 -19.30 -30.81
CA GLU A 261 -25.04 -19.07 -32.24
C GLU A 261 -23.85 -18.40 -32.97
N GLY A 262 -22.68 -18.26 -32.35
CA GLY A 262 -21.47 -17.77 -33.03
C GLY A 262 -21.50 -16.29 -33.45
N LYS A 263 -22.45 -15.48 -32.96
CA LYS A 263 -22.43 -14.03 -33.18
C LYS A 263 -21.30 -13.39 -32.38
N LYS A 264 -20.43 -12.66 -33.09
CA LYS A 264 -19.42 -11.81 -32.45
C LYS A 264 -20.13 -10.70 -31.66
N PRO A 265 -19.71 -10.43 -30.41
CA PRO A 265 -20.22 -9.32 -29.62
C PRO A 265 -20.00 -8.00 -30.34
N LYS A 266 -20.85 -6.99 -30.05
CA LYS A 266 -20.64 -5.61 -30.48
C LYS A 266 -19.39 -5.06 -29.78
N VAL A 267 -18.23 -5.32 -30.36
CA VAL A 267 -16.99 -4.60 -30.04
C VAL A 267 -17.24 -3.15 -30.44
N PRO A 268 -17.23 -2.17 -29.52
CA PRO A 268 -17.10 -0.78 -29.93
C PRO A 268 -15.81 -0.70 -30.75
N PRO A 269 -15.83 -0.18 -31.99
CA PRO A 269 -14.66 -0.17 -32.85
C PRO A 269 -13.48 0.41 -32.06
N GLU A 270 -12.40 -0.36 -32.06
CA GLU A 270 -11.08 0.05 -31.59
C GLU A 270 -10.82 1.41 -32.22
N GLY A 271 -10.86 2.47 -31.39
CA GLY A 271 -10.70 3.83 -31.85
C GLY A 271 -9.44 3.91 -32.70
N GLU A 272 -9.61 4.33 -33.96
CA GLU A 272 -8.50 4.72 -34.81
C GLU A 272 -7.52 5.53 -33.98
N LYS A 273 -6.26 5.08 -33.93
CA LYS A 273 -5.16 5.86 -33.36
C LYS A 273 -5.31 7.30 -33.88
N PRO A 274 -5.48 8.32 -33.02
CA PRO A 274 -5.58 9.67 -33.51
C PRO A 274 -4.29 9.97 -34.27
N LYS A 275 -4.39 10.13 -35.59
CA LYS A 275 -3.31 10.65 -36.42
C LYS A 275 -2.79 11.92 -35.73
N PRO A 276 -1.46 12.11 -35.62
CA PRO A 276 -0.92 13.29 -34.96
C PRO A 276 -1.44 14.53 -35.69
N ARG A 277 -2.33 15.27 -35.03
CA ARG A 277 -2.75 16.58 -35.52
C ARG A 277 -1.51 17.46 -35.46
N LYS A 278 -1.04 17.93 -36.62
CA LYS A 278 -0.02 18.97 -36.71
C LYS A 278 -0.47 20.13 -35.83
N LYS A 279 0.43 20.64 -35.00
CA LYS A 279 0.20 21.84 -34.19
C LYS A 279 -0.36 22.94 -35.11
N PRO A 280 -1.51 23.53 -34.80
CA PRO A 280 -1.90 24.78 -35.43
C PRO A 280 -0.83 25.81 -35.07
N VAL A 281 -0.24 26.43 -36.10
CA VAL A 281 0.48 27.69 -35.92
C VAL A 281 -0.56 28.67 -35.39
N ILE A 282 -0.32 29.21 -34.21
CA ILE A 282 -1.12 30.31 -33.66
C ILE A 282 -0.68 31.55 -34.43
N GLU A 283 -1.31 31.81 -35.56
CA GLU A 283 -1.34 33.14 -36.16
C GLU A 283 -2.54 33.87 -35.53
N GLY A 284 -2.26 34.94 -34.80
CA GLY A 284 -3.25 35.91 -34.34
C GLY A 284 -3.70 35.71 -32.90
N ASP A 285 -3.32 36.68 -32.07
CA ASP A 285 -3.82 36.93 -30.72
C ASP A 285 -5.35 37.22 -30.75
N PRO A 286 -6.20 36.50 -30.00
CA PRO A 286 -7.61 36.86 -29.87
C PRO A 286 -7.91 37.82 -28.71
N PHE A 287 -6.88 38.41 -28.08
CA PHE A 287 -7.04 39.44 -27.05
C PHE A 287 -6.22 40.72 -27.30
N GLY A 288 -5.93 41.06 -28.56
CA GLY A 288 -5.37 42.37 -28.94
C GLY A 288 -3.87 42.52 -28.74
#